data_AF-A0A318H6Y5-F1
#
_entry.id   AF-A0A318H6Y5-F1
#
_cell.length_a   1.000
_cell.length_b   1.000
_cell.length_c   1.000
_cell.angle_alpha   90.00
_cell.angle_beta   90.00
_cell.angle_gamma   90.00
#
_symmetry.space_group_name_H-M   'P 1'
#
loop_
_entity.id
_entity.type
_entity.pdbx_description
1 polymer ?
#
loop_
_entity_poly.entity_id
_entity_poly.type
_entity_poly.pdbx_seq_one_letter_code
_entity_poly.pdbx_strand_id
1 'polypeptide(L)'
;MLDIGDDTGAAHEGHPNTWFKAFNYDLGKGAAITFDTLFKPGTDPLAVLNPIVQQKFGTHPETPIQNLDANTYKNFAITDDAVIFFFGQDQVIPDNNGPHQISVPRSELAPLLA
;
A
#
# COMPACT_ATOMS: atom_id res chain seq x y z
N MET A 1 -3.53 -12.99 -6.34
CA MET A 1 -3.73 -13.61 -5.00
C MET A 1 -3.08 -12.70 -3.98
N LEU A 2 -3.82 -12.32 -2.94
CA LEU A 2 -3.28 -11.60 -1.78
C LEU A 2 -2.83 -12.66 -0.76
N ASP A 3 -1.61 -12.53 -0.28
CA ASP A 3 -1.08 -13.35 0.81
C ASP A 3 -0.89 -12.49 2.06
N ILE A 4 -1.26 -13.04 3.22
CA ILE A 4 -1.12 -12.43 4.54
C ILE A 4 -0.36 -13.44 5.39
N GLY A 5 0.86 -13.10 5.78
CA GLY A 5 1.71 -13.95 6.60
C GLY A 5 1.99 -13.36 7.98
N ASP A 6 2.13 -14.25 8.97
CA ASP A 6 2.62 -13.99 10.32
C ASP A 6 3.78 -14.97 10.56
N ASP A 7 5.00 -14.45 10.75
CA ASP A 7 6.23 -15.25 10.83
C ASP A 7 6.81 -15.34 12.26
N THR A 8 5.96 -15.28 13.28
CA THR A 8 6.43 -15.32 14.68
C THR A 8 6.28 -16.70 15.30
N GLY A 9 7.34 -17.52 15.22
CA GLY A 9 7.53 -18.64 16.14
C GLY A 9 7.61 -18.17 17.61
N ALA A 10 7.56 -19.12 18.55
CA ALA A 10 7.31 -18.99 20.01
C ALA A 10 8.11 -17.97 20.86
N ALA A 11 8.89 -17.05 20.27
CA ALA A 11 9.65 -16.01 20.96
C ALA A 11 8.97 -14.62 20.97
N HIS A 12 7.80 -14.44 20.33
CA HIS A 12 7.08 -13.15 20.27
C HIS A 12 5.57 -13.27 20.51
N GLU A 13 5.16 -13.84 21.65
CA GLU A 13 3.73 -13.99 22.05
C GLU A 13 3.01 -12.66 22.40
N GLY A 14 3.16 -11.60 21.60
CA GLY A 14 2.41 -10.35 21.81
C GLY A 14 2.30 -9.40 20.62
N HIS A 15 3.14 -9.53 19.59
CA HIS A 15 3.19 -8.60 18.45
C HIS A 15 3.57 -9.35 17.15
N PRO A 16 2.62 -10.03 16.49
CA PRO A 16 2.89 -10.69 15.21
C PRO A 16 3.23 -9.66 14.12
N ASN A 17 4.38 -9.83 13.47
CA ASN A 17 4.77 -8.97 12.34
C ASN A 17 3.97 -9.38 11.09
N THR A 18 2.87 -8.67 10.84
CA THR A 18 1.98 -8.94 9.70
C THR A 18 2.47 -8.25 8.44
N TRP A 19 2.60 -9.00 7.35
CA TRP A 19 3.00 -8.46 6.05
C TRP A 19 2.02 -8.86 4.95
N PHE A 20 2.05 -8.11 3.84
CA PHE A 20 1.25 -8.39 2.66
C PHE A 20 2.11 -8.72 1.45
N LYS A 21 1.56 -9.56 0.57
CA LYS A 21 2.03 -9.70 -0.80
C LYS A 21 0.85 -9.74 -1.76
N ALA A 22 0.78 -8.78 -2.67
CA ALA A 22 -0.28 -8.70 -3.66
C ALA A 22 0.25 -8.95 -5.08
N PHE A 23 -0.58 -9.57 -5.92
CA PHE A 23 -0.31 -9.79 -7.34
C PHE A 23 -1.54 -9.44 -8.16
N ASN A 24 -1.37 -8.51 -9.09
CA ASN A 24 -2.37 -8.08 -10.07
C ASN A 24 -1.91 -8.49 -11.48
N TYR A 25 -2.84 -8.90 -12.34
CA TYR A 25 -2.52 -9.39 -13.68
C TYR A 25 -3.57 -8.91 -14.69
N ASP A 26 -3.11 -8.34 -15.80
CA ASP A 26 -3.94 -7.94 -16.93
C ASP A 26 -4.10 -9.14 -17.88
N LEU A 27 -5.32 -9.68 -17.95
CA LEU A 27 -5.63 -10.82 -18.82
C LEU A 27 -5.62 -10.46 -20.31
N GLY A 28 -5.92 -9.20 -20.65
CA GLY A 28 -5.92 -8.72 -22.04
C GLY A 28 -4.52 -8.53 -22.60
N LYS A 29 -3.59 -8.05 -21.76
CA LYS A 29 -2.17 -7.89 -22.13
C LYS A 29 -1.31 -9.12 -21.82
N GLY A 30 -1.80 -10.04 -20.99
CA GLY A 30 -1.03 -11.18 -20.53
C GLY A 30 0.20 -10.77 -19.73
N ALA A 31 0.07 -9.77 -18.86
CA ALA A 31 1.19 -9.20 -18.11
C ALA A 31 0.80 -8.87 -16.66
N ALA A 32 1.78 -8.93 -15.75
CA ALA A 32 1.60 -8.48 -14.38
C ALA A 32 1.44 -6.95 -14.32
N ILE A 33 0.58 -6.48 -13.40
CA ILE A 33 0.46 -5.06 -13.08
C ILE A 33 1.25 -4.80 -11.79
N THR A 34 2.41 -4.15 -11.94
CA THR A 34 3.22 -3.60 -10.85
C THR A 34 2.83 -2.16 -10.56
N PHE A 35 3.36 -1.58 -9.48
CA PHE A 35 3.21 -0.15 -9.18
C PHE A 35 3.66 0.71 -10.37
N ASP A 36 4.79 0.40 -10.99
CA ASP A 36 5.34 1.13 -12.14
C ASP A 36 4.44 1.06 -13.38
N THR A 37 3.75 -0.07 -13.60
CA THR A 37 2.86 -0.24 -14.75
C THR A 37 1.41 0.15 -14.50
N LEU A 38 1.03 0.38 -13.23
CA LEU A 38 -0.29 0.86 -12.85
C LEU A 38 -0.50 2.32 -13.31
N PHE A 39 0.58 3.11 -13.30
CA PHE A 39 0.57 4.52 -13.65
C PHE A 39 1.25 4.77 -14.99
N LYS A 40 0.82 5.82 -15.70
CA LYS A 40 1.40 6.26 -16.96
C LYS A 40 2.86 6.65 -16.76
N PRO A 41 3.76 6.31 -17.69
CA PRO A 41 5.15 6.76 -17.64
C PRO A 41 5.26 8.29 -17.53
N GLY A 42 6.16 8.77 -16.66
CA GLY A 42 6.40 10.20 -16.47
C GLY A 42 5.38 10.92 -15.57
N THR A 43 4.41 10.21 -15.00
CA THR A 43 3.55 10.74 -13.94
C THR A 43 4.20 10.56 -12.56
N ASP A 44 3.76 11.36 -11.58
CA ASP A 44 4.22 11.28 -10.20
C ASP A 44 3.07 10.82 -9.27
N PRO A 45 2.87 9.50 -9.10
CA PRO A 45 1.84 8.98 -8.21
C PRO A 45 2.12 9.26 -6.73
N LEU A 46 3.39 9.42 -6.33
CA LEU A 46 3.75 9.67 -4.93
C LEU A 46 3.29 11.06 -4.48
N ALA A 47 3.27 12.04 -5.39
CA ALA A 47 2.71 13.37 -5.12
C ALA A 47 1.21 13.35 -4.76
N VAL A 48 0.47 12.31 -5.15
CA VAL A 48 -0.95 12.12 -4.79
C VAL A 48 -1.10 11.17 -3.60
N LEU A 49 -0.37 10.05 -3.58
CA LEU A 49 -0.52 9.02 -2.55
C LEU A 49 0.06 9.43 -1.19
N ASN A 50 1.21 10.11 -1.17
CA ASN A 50 1.88 10.47 0.09
C ASN A 50 1.01 11.41 0.95
N PRO A 51 0.40 12.49 0.41
CA PRO A 51 -0.52 13.33 1.18
C PRO A 51 -1.72 12.58 1.77
N ILE A 52 -2.28 11.60 1.06
CA ILE A 52 -3.41 10.79 1.56
C ILE A 52 -2.99 9.97 2.78
N VAL A 53 -1.81 9.33 2.73
CA VAL A 53 -1.25 8.58 3.87
C VAL A 53 -0.98 9.53 5.04
N GLN A 54 -0.37 10.69 4.78
CA GLN A 54 -0.09 11.70 5.80
C GLN A 54 -1.35 12.23 6.46
N GLN A 55 -2.42 12.51 5.70
CA GLN A 55 -3.69 12.96 6.25
C GLN A 55 -4.33 11.90 7.14
N LYS A 56 -4.24 10.63 6.74
CA LYS A 56 -4.87 9.53 7.46
C LYS A 56 -4.14 9.15 8.74
N PHE A 57 -2.80 9.14 8.71
CA PHE A 57 -1.98 8.55 9.77
C PHE A 57 -1.06 9.56 10.49
N GLY A 58 -0.74 10.70 9.86
CA GLY A 58 0.21 11.69 10.39
C GLY A 58 -0.36 12.63 11.45
N THR A 59 -1.36 12.20 12.22
CA THR A 59 -2.08 13.03 13.19
C THR A 59 -1.40 13.09 14.56
N HIS A 60 -0.47 12.18 14.85
CA HIS A 60 0.17 12.05 16.17
C HIS A 60 1.67 12.38 16.10
N PRO A 61 2.15 13.42 16.82
CA PRO A 61 3.56 13.82 16.81
C PRO A 61 4.53 12.73 17.29
N GLU A 62 4.06 11.84 18.18
CA GLU A 62 4.86 10.75 18.75
C GLU A 62 4.99 9.55 17.80
N THR A 63 4.22 9.54 16.71
CA THR A 63 4.18 8.46 15.74
C THR A 63 4.42 9.03 14.33
N PRO A 64 5.67 9.43 14.03
CA PRO A 64 5.97 10.07 12.76
C PRO A 64 5.73 9.11 11.59
N ILE A 65 5.22 9.67 10.50
CA ILE A 65 5.11 8.96 9.22
C ILE A 65 6.51 8.58 8.74
N GLN A 66 6.66 7.33 8.31
CA GLN A 66 7.90 6.85 7.73
C GLN A 66 8.13 7.43 6.33
N ASN A 67 9.34 7.26 5.80
CA ASN A 67 9.65 7.68 4.44
C ASN A 67 8.82 6.84 3.45
N LEU A 68 7.92 7.51 2.73
CA LEU A 68 7.02 6.89 1.77
C LEU A 68 7.65 6.94 0.36
N ASP A 69 7.81 5.77 -0.26
CA ASP A 69 8.36 5.61 -1.59
C ASP A 69 7.53 4.62 -2.43
N ALA A 70 7.94 4.36 -3.67
CA ALA A 70 7.24 3.40 -4.52
C ALA A 70 7.20 1.97 -3.96
N ASN A 71 8.18 1.57 -3.12
CA ASN A 71 8.16 0.26 -2.45
C ASN A 71 7.03 0.17 -1.43
N THR A 72 6.72 1.27 -0.74
CA THR A 72 5.62 1.36 0.23
C THR A 72 4.28 0.93 -0.39
N TYR A 73 4.08 1.18 -1.69
CA TYR A 73 2.80 0.97 -2.37
C TYR A 73 2.76 -0.27 -3.27
N LYS A 74 3.74 -1.19 -3.17
CA LYS A 74 3.81 -2.40 -4.01
C LYS A 74 2.68 -3.39 -3.78
N ASN A 75 2.09 -3.39 -2.59
CA ASN A 75 1.00 -4.29 -2.23
C ASN A 75 -0.32 -3.57 -2.41
N PHE A 76 -1.01 -3.86 -3.52
CA PHE A 76 -2.30 -3.24 -3.80
C PHE A 76 -3.27 -4.20 -4.49
N ALA A 77 -4.55 -3.87 -4.44
CA ALA A 77 -5.61 -4.50 -5.22
C ALA A 77 -6.33 -3.44 -6.05
N ILE A 78 -6.69 -3.79 -7.29
CA ILE A 78 -7.49 -2.95 -8.17
C ILE A 78 -8.93 -3.47 -8.12
N THR A 79 -9.87 -2.60 -7.77
CA THR A 79 -11.31 -2.87 -7.84
C THR A 79 -11.96 -2.04 -8.94
N ASP A 80 -13.28 -2.19 -9.10
CA ASP A 80 -14.04 -1.40 -10.08
C ASP A 80 -13.98 0.10 -9.78
N ASP A 81 -13.94 0.48 -8.51
CA ASP A 81 -14.08 1.84 -8.01
C ASP A 81 -12.82 2.42 -7.36
N ALA A 82 -11.89 1.59 -6.89
CA ALA A 82 -10.74 2.03 -6.11
C ALA A 82 -9.45 1.24 -6.41
N VAL A 83 -8.34 1.80 -5.97
CA VAL A 83 -7.09 1.07 -5.75
C VAL A 83 -6.85 1.04 -4.25
N ILE A 84 -6.76 -0.16 -3.68
CA ILE A 84 -6.55 -0.37 -2.25
C ILE A 84 -5.08 -0.71 -2.05
N PHE A 85 -4.36 0.09 -1.25
CA PHE A 85 -2.97 -0.16 -0.87
C PHE A 85 -2.91 -0.74 0.54
N PHE A 86 -2.11 -1.79 0.70
CA PHE A 86 -1.93 -2.52 1.95
C PHE A 86 -0.51 -2.29 2.48
N PHE A 87 -0.42 -2.00 3.77
CA PHE A 87 0.82 -1.70 4.47
C PHE A 87 0.98 -2.70 5.62
N GLY A 88 2.11 -3.38 5.66
CA GLY A 88 2.44 -4.25 6.79
C GLY A 88 2.54 -3.49 8.10
N GLN A 89 2.67 -4.26 9.17
CA GLN A 89 2.99 -3.76 10.50
C GLN A 89 4.19 -2.82 10.43
N ASP A 90 4.08 -1.66 11.07
CA ASP A 90 5.12 -0.63 11.11
C ASP A 90 5.67 -0.18 9.75
N GLN A 91 4.89 -0.30 8.66
CA GLN A 91 5.38 0.11 7.33
C GLN A 91 5.18 1.60 7.04
N VAL A 92 4.09 2.20 7.54
CA VAL A 92 3.74 3.62 7.31
C VAL A 92 3.84 4.45 8.58
N ILE A 93 3.50 3.88 9.74
CA ILE A 93 3.63 4.46 11.07
C ILE A 93 4.08 3.38 12.05
N PRO A 94 4.97 3.66 13.01
CA PRO A 94 5.32 2.72 14.06
C PRO A 94 4.23 2.67 15.15
N ASP A 95 3.24 1.78 15.01
CA ASP A 95 2.13 1.67 15.96
C ASP A 95 1.77 0.21 16.25
N ASN A 96 1.12 -0.07 17.38
CA ASN A 96 0.74 -1.44 17.75
C ASN A 96 -0.71 -1.79 17.32
N ASN A 97 -1.17 -1.24 16.20
CA ASN A 97 -2.55 -1.40 15.74
C ASN A 97 -2.69 -2.41 14.58
N GLY A 98 -1.62 -3.13 14.25
CA GLY A 98 -1.63 -4.09 13.15
C GLY A 98 -1.32 -3.45 11.79
N PRO A 99 -1.49 -4.22 10.71
CA PRO A 99 -1.33 -3.71 9.35
C PRO A 99 -2.35 -2.61 9.01
N HIS A 100 -1.95 -1.70 8.14
CA HIS A 100 -2.77 -0.58 7.68
C HIS A 100 -3.18 -0.72 6.22
N GLN A 101 -4.22 0.01 5.81
CA GLN A 101 -4.57 0.14 4.40
C GLN A 101 -5.15 1.52 4.08
N ILE A 102 -5.07 1.92 2.81
CA ILE A 102 -5.85 3.03 2.25
C ILE A 102 -6.62 2.56 1.02
N SER A 103 -7.81 3.11 0.81
CA SER A 103 -8.57 2.94 -0.41
C SER A 103 -8.62 4.29 -1.12
N VAL A 104 -8.10 4.35 -2.34
CA VAL A 104 -8.05 5.58 -3.14
C VAL A 104 -9.01 5.43 -4.33
N PRO A 105 -10.01 6.30 -4.49
CA PRO A 105 -10.93 6.23 -5.62
C PRO A 105 -10.20 6.29 -6.96
N ARG A 106 -10.61 5.47 -7.92
CA ARG A 106 -10.04 5.50 -9.28
C ARG A 106 -10.29 6.83 -9.99
N SER A 107 -11.33 7.57 -9.60
CA SER A 107 -11.59 8.93 -10.09
C SER A 107 -10.49 9.92 -9.68
N GLU A 108 -9.92 9.76 -8.49
CA GLU A 108 -8.80 10.59 -7.99
C GLU A 108 -7.48 10.23 -8.71
N LEU A 109 -7.30 8.95 -9.01
CA LEU A 109 -6.13 8.45 -9.75
C LEU A 109 -6.26 8.54 -11.28
N ALA A 110 -7.44 8.86 -11.81
CA ALA A 110 -7.76 8.78 -13.24
C ALA A 110 -6.76 9.51 -14.17
N PRO A 111 -6.22 10.70 -13.82
CA PRO A 111 -5.21 11.34 -14.66
C PRO A 111 -3.92 10.52 -14.80
N LEU A 112 -3.59 9.73 -13.77
CA LEU A 112 -2.32 9.03 -13.60
C LEU A 112 -2.37 7.58 -14.08
N LEU A 113 -3.52 6.90 -13.99
CA LEU A 113 -3.65 5.48 -14.36
C LEU A 113 -3.34 5.23 -15.85
N ALA A 114 -2.62 4.14 -16.13
CA ALA A 114 -2.17 3.71 -17.47
C ALA A 114 -3.25 3.03 -18.33
#